data_AF-A0A0F8VX07-F1
#
_entry.id   AF-A0A0F8VX07-F1
#
_cell.length_a   1.000
_cell.length_b   1.000
_cell.length_c   1.000
_cell.angle_alpha   90.00
_cell.angle_beta   90.00
_cell.angle_gamma   90.00
#
_symmetry.space_group_name_H-M   'P 1'
#
loop_
_entity.id
_entity.type
_entity.pdbx_description
1 polymer ?
#
loop_
_entity_poly.entity_id
_entity_poly.type
_entity_poly.pdbx_seq_one_letter_code
_entity_poly.pdbx_strand_id
1 'polypeptide(L)'
;ISSNSTTYWAALCLWLKIIKTIKKYLPKDQKVYQDKRCRKLTPLEYERIQTLPDNYTQGVADTHRYNGCGDGWTVDVIVHILKVISLNLNKESQDD
;
A
#
# COMPACT_ATOMS: atom_id res chain seq x y z
N ILE A 1 20.62 -25.66 26.46
CA ILE A 1 20.36 -24.68 25.37
C ILE A 1 19.73 -25.42 24.17
N SER A 2 18.54 -26.01 24.33
CA SER A 2 17.91 -26.79 23.23
C SER A 2 16.38 -26.85 23.23
N SER A 3 15.68 -26.22 24.19
CA SER A 3 14.21 -26.23 24.26
C SER A 3 13.52 -25.00 23.66
N ASN A 4 14.28 -24.01 23.18
CA ASN A 4 13.75 -22.73 22.69
C ASN A 4 13.67 -22.65 21.16
N SER A 5 13.77 -23.75 20.42
CA SER A 5 13.62 -23.74 18.96
C SER A 5 12.20 -24.13 18.54
N THR A 6 11.68 -25.23 19.09
CA THR A 6 10.35 -25.77 18.76
C THR A 6 9.20 -24.87 19.20
N THR A 7 9.33 -24.15 20.31
CA THR A 7 8.31 -23.20 20.78
C THR A 7 8.19 -21.97 19.88
N TYR A 8 9.29 -21.48 19.30
CA TYR A 8 9.29 -20.36 18.36
C TYR A 8 8.64 -20.75 17.04
N TRP A 9 8.93 -21.94 16.51
CA TRP A 9 8.26 -22.44 15.30
C TRP A 9 6.77 -22.67 15.51
N ALA A 10 6.37 -23.23 16.66
CA ALA A 10 4.95 -23.37 17.02
C ALA A 10 4.25 -22.01 17.16
N ALA A 11 4.90 -21.04 17.82
CA ALA A 11 4.40 -19.68 17.98
C ALA A 11 4.31 -18.94 16.63
N LEU A 12 5.31 -19.07 15.77
CA LEU A 12 5.31 -18.50 14.42
C LEU A 12 4.18 -19.12 13.58
N CYS A 13 4.00 -20.44 13.62
CA CYS A 13 2.89 -21.13 12.95
C CYS A 13 1.52 -20.66 13.45
N LEU A 14 1.36 -20.46 14.76
CA LEU A 14 0.13 -19.94 15.34
C LEU A 14 -0.08 -18.47 14.94
N TRP A 15 0.96 -17.64 14.98
CA TRP A 15 0.94 -16.25 14.55
C TRP A 15 0.59 -16.09 13.07
N LEU A 16 1.18 -16.91 12.19
CA LEU A 16 0.85 -16.96 10.76
C LEU A 16 -0.60 -17.42 10.53
N LYS A 17 -1.11 -18.39 11.31
CA LYS A 17 -2.52 -18.80 11.25
C LYS A 17 -3.45 -17.66 11.69
N ILE A 18 -3.11 -16.96 12.77
CA ILE A 18 -3.85 -15.79 13.25
C ILE A 18 -3.87 -14.69 12.19
N ILE A 19 -2.74 -14.35 11.57
CA ILE A 19 -2.66 -13.35 10.50
C ILE A 19 -3.52 -13.76 9.29
N LYS A 20 -3.47 -15.03 8.88
CA LYS A 20 -4.29 -15.54 7.78
C LYS A 20 -5.79 -15.44 8.11
N THR A 21 -6.16 -15.75 9.35
CA THR A 21 -7.54 -15.60 9.84
C THR A 21 -7.97 -14.14 9.83
N ILE A 22 -7.15 -13.22 10.35
CA ILE A 22 -7.45 -11.78 10.36
C ILE A 22 -7.62 -11.24 8.94
N LYS A 23 -6.71 -11.59 8.01
CA LYS A 23 -6.80 -11.18 6.60
C LYS A 23 -8.07 -11.68 5.89
N LYS A 24 -8.71 -12.76 6.36
CA LYS A 24 -9.96 -13.27 5.81
C LYS A 24 -11.15 -12.36 6.10
N TYR A 25 -11.16 -11.71 7.27
CA TYR A 25 -12.26 -10.85 7.72
C TYR A 25 -12.07 -9.38 7.36
N LEU A 26 -10.91 -9.00 6.82
CA LEU A 26 -10.67 -7.64 6.35
C LEU A 26 -11.49 -7.38 5.07
N PRO A 27 -12.23 -6.25 4.98
CA PRO A 27 -12.90 -5.87 3.74
C PRO A 27 -11.87 -5.72 2.61
N LYS A 28 -11.99 -6.57 1.58
CA LYS A 28 -11.00 -6.69 0.51
C LYS A 28 -11.05 -5.56 -0.51
N ASP A 29 -12.24 -5.04 -0.80
CA ASP A 29 -12.46 -4.17 -1.94
C ASP A 29 -13.23 -2.91 -1.53
N GLN A 30 -12.66 -1.76 -1.83
CA GLN A 30 -13.40 -0.50 -1.87
C GLN A 30 -14.48 -0.61 -2.96
N LYS A 31 -15.73 -0.31 -2.59
CA LYS A 31 -16.88 -0.36 -3.49
C LYS A 31 -17.50 1.02 -3.57
N VAL A 32 -17.86 1.43 -4.77
CA VAL A 32 -18.56 2.69 -5.02
C VAL A 32 -20.03 2.38 -5.27
N TYR A 33 -20.91 3.17 -4.65
CA TYR A 33 -22.34 3.15 -4.90
C TYR A 33 -22.67 4.23 -5.94
N GLN A 34 -23.06 3.81 -7.14
CA GLN A 34 -23.47 4.67 -8.25
C GLN A 34 -24.74 4.10 -8.87
N ASP A 35 -25.71 4.95 -9.19
CA ASP A 35 -26.95 4.58 -9.90
C ASP A 35 -27.69 3.36 -9.31
N LYS A 36 -27.81 3.35 -7.97
CA LYS A 36 -28.43 2.27 -7.19
C LYS A 36 -27.73 0.90 -7.30
N ARG A 37 -26.49 0.86 -7.80
CA ARG A 37 -25.67 -0.35 -7.95
C ARG A 37 -24.32 -0.20 -7.25
N CYS A 38 -23.89 -1.27 -6.59
CA CYS A 38 -22.54 -1.38 -6.04
C CYS A 38 -21.60 -1.89 -7.13
N ARG A 39 -20.57 -1.11 -7.49
CA ARG A 39 -19.50 -1.56 -8.41
C ARG A 39 -18.12 -1.39 -7.77
N LYS A 40 -17.14 -2.09 -8.34
CA LYS A 40 -15.73 -1.86 -8.01
C LYS A 40 -15.24 -0.57 -8.67
N LEU A 41 -14.24 0.06 -8.07
CA LEU A 41 -13.54 1.16 -8.71
C LEU A 41 -12.82 0.66 -9.96
N THR A 42 -12.81 1.48 -10.99
CA THR A 42 -12.03 1.25 -12.20
C THR A 42 -10.55 1.56 -11.94
N PRO A 43 -9.62 0.96 -12.71
CA PRO A 43 -8.20 1.26 -12.54
C PRO A 43 -7.86 2.74 -12.69
N LEU A 44 -8.60 3.46 -13.52
CA LEU A 44 -8.43 4.90 -13.74
C LEU A 44 -8.85 5.73 -12.52
N GLU A 45 -9.93 5.31 -11.82
CA GLU A 45 -10.31 5.94 -10.55
C GLU A 45 -9.24 5.71 -9.47
N TYR A 46 -8.61 4.53 -9.44
CA TYR A 46 -7.48 4.26 -8.54
C TYR A 46 -6.26 5.13 -8.83
N GLU A 47 -5.91 5.35 -10.11
CA GLU A 47 -4.82 6.25 -10.50
C GLU A 47 -5.08 7.66 -9.97
N ARG A 48 -6.29 8.19 -10.17
CA ARG A 48 -6.67 9.53 -9.72
C ARG A 48 -6.65 9.67 -8.20
N ILE A 49 -7.12 8.65 -7.47
CA ILE A 49 -7.06 8.62 -5.99
C ILE A 49 -5.61 8.68 -5.52
N GLN A 50 -4.69 8.04 -6.24
CA GLN A 50 -3.26 8.07 -5.95
C GLN A 50 -2.56 9.36 -6.44
N THR A 51 -3.31 10.34 -6.97
CA THR A 51 -2.80 11.58 -7.59
C THR A 51 -1.88 11.32 -8.80
N LEU A 52 -2.04 10.16 -9.47
CA LEU A 52 -1.32 9.81 -10.68
C LEU A 52 -1.98 10.47 -11.91
N PRO A 53 -1.19 10.79 -12.95
CA PRO A 53 -1.74 11.24 -14.22
C PRO A 53 -2.60 10.15 -14.87
N ASP A 54 -3.62 10.55 -15.62
CA ASP A 54 -4.52 9.63 -16.30
C ASP A 54 -3.72 8.69 -17.22
N ASN A 55 -4.01 7.38 -17.15
CA ASN A 55 -3.36 6.31 -17.92
C ASN A 55 -1.88 6.05 -17.57
N TYR A 56 -1.43 6.42 -16.36
CA TYR A 56 -0.06 6.13 -15.91
C TYR A 56 0.31 4.64 -15.98
N THR A 57 -0.67 3.74 -15.75
CA THR A 57 -0.44 2.28 -15.79
C THR A 57 -0.98 1.62 -17.07
N GLN A 58 -1.11 2.39 -18.16
CA GLN A 58 -1.53 1.85 -19.46
C GLN A 58 -0.51 0.81 -19.98
N GLY A 59 -1.00 -0.38 -20.33
CA GLY A 59 -0.19 -1.51 -20.77
C GLY A 59 0.06 -2.59 -19.72
N VAL A 60 -0.34 -2.35 -18.46
CA VAL A 60 -0.29 -3.35 -17.39
C VAL A 60 -1.66 -4.05 -17.28
N ALA A 61 -1.67 -5.37 -17.05
CA ALA A 61 -2.93 -6.11 -16.84
C ALA A 61 -3.66 -5.60 -15.59
N ASP A 62 -4.99 -5.51 -15.65
CA ASP A 62 -5.80 -4.88 -14.59
C ASP A 62 -5.53 -5.45 -13.18
N THR A 63 -5.30 -6.76 -13.07
CA THR A 63 -4.94 -7.41 -11.79
C THR A 63 -3.69 -6.80 -11.17
N HIS A 64 -2.67 -6.52 -11.97
CA HIS A 64 -1.43 -5.90 -11.49
C HIS A 64 -1.60 -4.41 -11.21
N ARG A 65 -2.51 -3.73 -11.94
CA ARG A 65 -2.85 -2.32 -11.66
C ARG A 65 -3.49 -2.17 -10.29
N TYR A 66 -4.44 -3.04 -9.93
CA TYR A 66 -5.07 -3.03 -8.60
C TYR A 66 -4.07 -3.30 -7.47
N ASN A 67 -3.17 -4.27 -7.65
CA ASN A 67 -2.15 -4.56 -6.65
C ASN A 67 -1.15 -3.40 -6.51
N GLY A 68 -0.65 -2.87 -7.64
CA GLY A 68 0.31 -1.76 -7.63
C GLY A 68 -0.24 -0.48 -7.02
N CYS A 69 -1.48 -0.11 -7.37
CA CYS A 69 -2.12 1.08 -6.78
C CYS A 69 -2.60 0.85 -5.33
N GLY A 70 -2.81 -0.41 -4.92
CA GLY A 70 -3.21 -0.78 -3.56
C GLY A 70 -2.05 -0.83 -2.57
N ASP A 71 -0.89 -1.32 -3.00
CA ASP A 71 0.34 -1.36 -2.19
C ASP A 71 1.15 -0.04 -2.27
N GLY A 72 0.88 0.79 -3.28
CA GLY A 72 1.56 2.05 -3.53
C GLY A 72 1.20 3.20 -2.58
N TRP A 73 2.07 4.21 -2.52
CA TRP A 73 1.85 5.48 -1.81
C TRP A 73 1.43 6.58 -2.78
N THR A 74 0.68 7.58 -2.27
CA THR A 74 0.26 8.75 -3.04
C THR A 74 1.47 9.60 -3.43
N VAL A 75 1.50 10.07 -4.68
CA VAL A 75 2.64 10.83 -5.24
C VAL A 75 2.91 12.11 -4.43
N ASP A 76 1.86 12.84 -4.05
CA ASP A 76 1.98 14.11 -3.33
C ASP A 76 2.68 13.95 -1.95
N VAL A 77 2.41 12.85 -1.25
CA VAL A 77 3.04 12.57 0.05
C VAL A 77 4.54 12.30 -0.11
N ILE A 78 4.92 11.55 -1.14
CA ILE A 78 6.34 11.29 -1.44
C ILE A 78 7.05 12.60 -1.77
N VAL A 79 6.45 13.45 -2.60
CA VAL A 79 7.00 14.77 -2.96
C VAL A 79 7.18 15.64 -1.71
N HIS A 80 6.23 15.62 -0.79
CA HIS A 80 6.33 16.35 0.48
C HIS A 80 7.50 15.86 1.33
N ILE A 81 7.63 14.54 1.52
CA ILE A 81 8.71 13.92 2.30
C ILE A 81 10.08 14.26 1.70
N LEU A 82 10.22 14.11 0.38
CA LEU A 82 11.49 14.39 -0.31
C LEU A 82 11.87 15.87 -0.22
N LYS A 83 10.91 16.80 -0.36
CA LYS A 83 11.17 18.24 -0.17
C LYS A 83 11.69 18.53 1.23
N VAL A 84 11.11 17.95 2.27
CA VAL A 84 11.54 18.14 3.65
C VAL A 84 12.98 17.63 3.85
N ILE A 85 13.29 16.45 3.32
CA ILE A 85 14.64 15.87 3.42
C ILE A 85 15.66 16.78 2.71
N SER A 86 15.37 17.20 1.47
CA SER A 86 16.27 18.08 0.72
C SER A 86 16.49 19.43 1.41
N LEU A 87 15.45 20.00 2.02
CA LEU A 87 15.58 21.25 2.77
C LEU A 87 16.49 21.12 4.00
N ASN A 88 16.46 19.97 4.69
CA ASN A 88 17.29 19.75 5.86
C ASN A 88 18.78 19.59 5.49
N LEU A 89 19.08 18.87 4.40
CA LEU A 89 20.45 18.73 3.90
C LEU A 89 21.06 20.08 3.48
N ASN A 90 20.24 20.99 2.93
CA ASN A 90 20.71 22.31 2.54
C ASN A 90 20.96 23.25 3.72
N LYS A 91 20.42 22.96 4.91
CA LYS A 91 20.69 23.73 6.13
C LYS A 91 22.02 23.35 6.76
N GLU A 92 22.31 22.05 6.82
CA GLU A 92 23.57 21.55 7.39
C GLU A 92 24.81 22.03 6.62
N SER A 93 24.69 22.30 5.32
CA SER A 93 25.77 22.87 4.49
C SER A 93 25.93 24.39 4.57
N GLN A 94 25.05 25.09 5.30
CA GLN A 94 25.14 26.53 5.56
C GLN A 94 25.63 26.86 6.97
N ASP A 95 25.76 25.85 7.83
CA ASP A 95 26.25 25.98 9.21
C ASP A 95 27.76 25.63 9.37
N ASP A 96 28.46 25.34 8.26
CA ASP A 96 29.92 25.21 8.13
C ASP A 96 30.56 26.48 7.51
#